data_AF-A0A7W4E7M2-F1
#
_entry.id   AF-A0A7W4E7M2-F1
#
_cell.length_a   1.000
_cell.length_b   1.000
_cell.length_c   1.000
_cell.angle_alpha   90.00
_cell.angle_beta   90.00
_cell.angle_gamma   90.00
#
_symmetry.space_group_name_H-M   'P 1'
#
loop_
_entity.id
_entity.type
_entity.pdbx_description
1 polymer ?
#
loop_
_entity_poly.entity_id
_entity_poly.type
_entity_poly.pdbx_seq_one_letter_code
_entity_poly.pdbx_strand_id
1 'polypeptide(L)'
;MTELCFKKEVVEKLLLEAGFSDIESSKISCFEEEDFFRTEAFLNKGCSREIFILIGSLGGEMAIHMQSSTNLKILNLRQVILQIEKGGINERDGMTLNAFNSKSIFYEANRKLTQFIQNLKEIIQ
;
A
#
# COMPACT_ATOMS: atom_id res chain seq x y z
N MET A 1 16.43 -21.75 6.71
CA MET A 1 16.53 -20.41 6.10
C MET A 1 15.22 -19.72 6.42
N THR A 2 15.25 -18.59 7.10
CA THR A 2 14.04 -17.80 7.34
C THR A 2 13.52 -17.37 5.97
N GLU A 3 12.30 -17.76 5.62
CA GLU A 3 11.69 -17.29 4.37
C GLU A 3 11.54 -15.76 4.45
N LEU A 4 11.95 -15.06 3.40
CA LEU A 4 11.76 -13.61 3.30
C LEU A 4 10.25 -13.35 3.17
N CYS A 5 9.71 -12.59 4.11
CA CYS A 5 8.29 -12.26 4.17
C CYS A 5 8.11 -10.77 4.43
N PHE A 6 6.96 -10.25 4.02
CA PHE A 6 6.52 -8.92 4.42
C PHE A 6 6.05 -8.97 5.87
N LYS A 7 6.61 -8.10 6.73
CA LYS A 7 6.22 -8.00 8.13
C LYS A 7 5.29 -6.82 8.37
N LYS A 8 4.24 -7.05 9.14
CA LYS A 8 3.24 -6.03 9.49
C LYS A 8 3.89 -4.78 10.09
N GLU A 9 4.79 -4.94 11.06
CA GLU A 9 5.40 -3.82 11.79
C GLU A 9 6.26 -2.94 10.86
N VAL A 10 6.92 -3.56 9.87
CA VAL A 10 7.70 -2.84 8.85
C VAL A 10 6.78 -2.02 7.96
N VAL A 11 5.66 -2.61 7.51
CA VAL A 11 4.67 -1.92 6.68
C VAL A 11 4.08 -0.72 7.42
N GLU A 12 3.63 -0.90 8.66
CA GLU A 12 3.05 0.18 9.47
C GLU A 12 4.05 1.32 9.69
N LYS A 13 5.30 0.99 10.02
CA LYS A 13 6.37 1.97 10.20
C LYS A 13 6.61 2.79 8.93
N LEU A 14 6.78 2.12 7.78
CA LEU A 14 7.06 2.80 6.52
C LEU A 14 5.88 3.65 6.03
N LEU A 15 4.64 3.22 6.27
CA LEU A 15 3.44 4.02 5.99
C LEU A 15 3.45 5.31 6.81
N LEU A 16 3.77 5.22 8.11
CA LEU A 16 3.88 6.39 8.98
C LEU A 16 4.97 7.35 8.50
N GLU A 17 6.14 6.83 8.12
CA GLU A 17 7.25 7.62 7.58
C GLU A 17 6.91 8.30 6.24
N ALA A 18 6.11 7.63 5.39
CA ALA A 18 5.60 8.21 4.15
C ALA A 18 4.51 9.29 4.38
N GLY A 19 4.05 9.43 5.62
CA GLY A 19 3.08 10.44 6.06
C GLY A 19 1.61 9.98 5.95
N PHE A 20 1.36 8.67 5.90
CA PHE A 20 0.01 8.14 6.09
C PHE A 20 -0.36 8.15 7.57
N SER A 21 -1.65 8.25 7.85
CA SER A 21 -2.25 8.24 9.18
C SER A 21 -3.32 7.17 9.30
N ASP A 22 -3.84 7.00 10.52
CA ASP A 22 -4.95 6.09 10.79
C ASP A 22 -4.67 4.66 10.31
N ILE A 23 -3.45 4.20 10.64
CA ILE A 23 -2.94 2.91 10.20
C ILE A 23 -3.52 1.83 11.11
N GLU A 24 -4.27 0.91 10.52
CA GLU A 24 -4.86 -0.22 11.24
C GLU A 24 -4.54 -1.50 10.49
N SER A 25 -3.82 -2.42 11.15
CA SER A 25 -3.56 -3.75 10.59
C SER A 25 -4.22 -4.86 11.39
N SER A 26 -4.88 -5.75 10.65
CA SER A 26 -5.54 -6.94 11.16
C SER A 26 -4.98 -8.20 10.51
N LYS A 27 -5.01 -9.30 11.25
CA LYS A 27 -4.65 -10.62 10.70
C LYS A 27 -5.74 -11.10 9.76
N ILE A 28 -5.37 -11.77 8.67
CA ILE A 28 -6.33 -12.42 7.79
C ILE A 28 -6.78 -13.72 8.47
N SER A 29 -8.04 -13.76 8.91
CA SER A 29 -8.58 -14.80 9.79
C SER A 29 -8.49 -16.24 9.25
N CYS A 30 -8.28 -16.41 7.95
CA CYS A 30 -8.17 -17.73 7.31
C CYS A 30 -6.76 -18.34 7.38
N PHE A 31 -5.77 -17.61 7.89
CA PHE A 31 -4.36 -18.03 7.96
C PHE A 31 -3.86 -17.98 9.41
N GLU A 32 -2.97 -18.91 9.79
CA GLU A 32 -2.40 -18.95 11.13
C GLU A 32 -1.10 -18.14 11.23
N GLU A 33 -0.48 -17.86 10.10
CA GLU A 33 0.77 -17.15 9.95
C GLU A 33 0.61 -15.64 10.25
N GLU A 34 1.58 -15.04 10.93
CA GLU A 34 1.56 -13.61 11.29
C GLU A 34 1.83 -12.70 10.08
N ASP A 35 2.50 -13.22 9.06
CA ASP A 35 2.83 -12.50 7.83
C ASP A 35 1.63 -12.36 6.86
N PHE A 36 0.46 -12.88 7.26
CA PHE A 36 -0.80 -12.82 6.54
C PHE A 36 -1.70 -11.77 7.19
N PHE A 37 -1.61 -10.54 6.70
CA PHE A 37 -2.28 -9.40 7.28
C PHE A 37 -2.87 -8.48 6.23
N ARG A 38 -3.80 -7.65 6.69
CA ARG A 38 -4.37 -6.55 5.95
C ARG A 38 -4.10 -5.25 6.71
N THR A 39 -3.59 -4.25 6.04
CA THR A 39 -3.36 -2.90 6.59
C THR A 39 -4.18 -1.88 5.83
N GLU A 40 -4.89 -1.05 6.56
CA GLU A 40 -5.60 0.13 6.06
C GLU A 40 -4.87 1.39 6.53
N ALA A 41 -4.77 2.38 5.67
CA ALA A 41 -4.14 3.65 5.99
C ALA A 41 -4.71 4.78 5.14
N PHE A 42 -4.58 6.01 5.62
CA PHE A 42 -5.20 7.17 4.99
C PHE A 42 -4.20 8.30 4.80
N LEU A 43 -4.43 9.13 3.77
CA LEU A 43 -3.83 10.45 3.64
C LEU A 43 -4.96 11.48 3.63
N ASN A 44 -4.86 12.51 4.48
CA ASN A 44 -5.89 13.54 4.64
C ASN A 44 -7.26 12.96 5.06
N LYS A 45 -7.29 12.06 6.06
CA LYS A 45 -8.53 11.42 6.52
C LYS A 45 -9.61 12.44 6.89
N GLY A 46 -10.86 12.18 6.51
CA GLY A 46 -12.00 13.07 6.76
C GLY A 46 -12.07 14.30 5.86
N CYS A 47 -11.14 14.47 4.91
CA CYS A 47 -11.19 15.55 3.91
C CYS A 47 -11.86 15.09 2.62
N SER A 48 -12.38 16.04 1.84
CA SER A 48 -12.92 15.80 0.48
C SER A 48 -11.90 15.25 -0.54
N ARG A 49 -10.63 15.20 -0.13
CA ARG A 49 -9.46 14.78 -0.91
C ARG A 49 -8.69 13.65 -0.19
N GLU A 50 -9.39 12.91 0.66
CA GLU A 50 -8.83 11.74 1.34
C GLU A 50 -8.35 10.71 0.31
N ILE A 51 -7.21 10.09 0.61
CA ILE A 51 -6.69 8.94 -0.12
C ILE A 51 -6.73 7.77 0.85
N PHE A 52 -7.29 6.66 0.40
CA PHE A 52 -7.29 5.39 1.11
C PHE A 52 -6.25 4.46 0.51
N ILE A 53 -5.51 3.78 1.38
CA ILE A 53 -4.62 2.68 1.06
C ILE A 53 -5.10 1.40 1.74
N LEU A 54 -5.11 0.33 0.96
CA LEU A 54 -5.32 -1.03 1.41
C LEU A 54 -4.14 -1.90 0.99
N ILE A 55 -3.46 -2.51 1.95
CA ILE A 55 -2.39 -3.47 1.73
C ILE A 55 -2.84 -4.83 2.22
N GLY A 56 -2.68 -5.86 1.40
CA GLY A 56 -2.84 -7.26 1.79
C GLY A 56 -1.54 -8.01 1.58
N SER A 57 -1.06 -8.68 2.62
CA SER A 57 0.12 -9.54 2.58
C SER A 57 -0.30 -11.00 2.74
N LEU A 58 0.27 -11.88 1.92
CA LEU A 58 0.14 -13.34 1.99
C LEU A 58 1.54 -13.97 2.13
N GLY A 59 2.31 -13.48 3.10
CA GLY A 59 3.69 -13.88 3.34
C GLY A 59 4.66 -13.31 2.31
N GLY A 60 4.82 -13.99 1.18
CA GLY A 60 5.75 -13.64 0.10
C GLY A 60 5.14 -12.74 -1.00
N GLU A 61 3.83 -12.56 -1.00
CA GLU A 61 3.12 -11.69 -1.94
C GLU A 61 2.44 -10.54 -1.19
N MET A 62 2.49 -9.34 -1.76
CA MET A 62 1.80 -8.16 -1.24
C MET A 62 1.06 -7.45 -2.35
N ALA A 63 -0.24 -7.25 -2.14
CA ALA A 63 -1.08 -6.39 -2.98
C ALA A 63 -1.31 -5.05 -2.29
N ILE A 64 -1.09 -3.95 -3.02
CA ILE A 64 -1.28 -2.58 -2.54
C ILE A 64 -2.28 -1.88 -3.45
N HIS A 65 -3.34 -1.35 -2.85
CA HIS A 65 -4.40 -0.61 -3.54
C HIS A 65 -4.46 0.80 -2.97
N MET A 66 -4.43 1.81 -3.85
CA MET A 66 -4.59 3.21 -3.48
C MET A 66 -5.73 3.82 -4.27
N GLN A 67 -6.65 4.50 -3.58
CA GLN A 67 -7.82 5.13 -4.19
C GLN A 67 -8.11 6.50 -3.56
N SER A 68 -8.60 7.45 -4.37
CA SER A 68 -9.08 8.75 -3.88
C SER A 68 -10.56 8.70 -3.47
N SER A 69 -10.96 9.32 -2.36
CA SER A 69 -12.32 9.28 -1.79
C SER A 69 -13.39 10.12 -2.51
N THR A 70 -13.11 10.67 -3.70
CA THR A 70 -14.03 11.64 -4.32
C THR A 70 -15.37 11.01 -4.66
N ASN A 71 -16.43 11.54 -4.04
CA ASN A 71 -17.82 11.28 -4.37
C ASN A 71 -18.05 11.37 -5.90
N LEU A 72 -18.67 10.33 -6.46
CA LEU A 72 -19.19 10.22 -7.84
C LEU A 72 -18.23 9.63 -8.89
N LYS A 73 -18.39 8.31 -9.10
CA LYS A 73 -18.27 7.56 -10.37
C LYS A 73 -16.91 7.54 -11.10
N ILE A 74 -15.92 8.30 -10.66
CA ILE A 74 -14.64 8.52 -11.36
C ILE A 74 -13.51 8.49 -10.33
N LEU A 75 -12.99 7.31 -10.04
CA LEU A 75 -11.92 7.08 -9.06
C LEU A 75 -10.55 7.09 -9.75
N ASN A 76 -9.58 7.81 -9.18
CA ASN A 76 -8.17 7.56 -9.48
C ASN A 76 -7.74 6.34 -8.66
N LEU A 77 -7.12 5.37 -9.32
CA LEU A 77 -6.71 4.10 -8.74
C LEU A 77 -5.26 3.82 -9.10
N ARG A 78 -4.50 3.31 -8.13
CA ARG A 78 -3.25 2.61 -8.39
C ARG A 78 -3.29 1.25 -7.70
N GLN A 79 -2.83 0.23 -8.39
CA GLN A 79 -2.69 -1.11 -7.87
C GLN A 79 -1.26 -1.58 -8.12
N VAL A 80 -0.61 -2.05 -7.07
CA VAL A 80 0.73 -2.63 -7.13
C VAL A 80 0.68 -4.03 -6.55
N ILE A 81 1.33 -5.00 -7.21
CA ILE A 81 1.56 -6.33 -6.68
C ILE A 81 3.07 -6.54 -6.57
N LEU A 82 3.53 -6.84 -5.37
CA LEU A 82 4.91 -7.20 -5.06
C LEU A 82 4.99 -8.70 -4.76
N GLN A 83 5.99 -9.37 -5.32
CA GLN A 83 6.21 -10.80 -5.10
C GLN A 83 7.68 -11.05 -4.79
N ILE A 84 7.94 -11.68 -3.64
CA ILE A 84 9.27 -12.12 -3.24
C ILE A 84 9.58 -13.41 -4.01
N GLU A 85 10.64 -13.36 -4.81
CA GLU A 85 11.16 -14.51 -5.55
C GLU A 85 12.65 -14.71 -5.22
N LYS A 86 13.20 -15.88 -5.56
CA LYS A 86 14.60 -16.24 -5.24
C LYS A 86 15.58 -15.24 -5.87
N GLY A 87 15.96 -14.22 -5.10
CA GLY A 87 16.92 -13.17 -5.50
C GLY A 87 16.37 -11.75 -5.58
N GLY A 88 15.10 -11.49 -5.25
CA GLY A 88 14.57 -10.12 -5.21
C GLY A 88 13.05 -10.02 -5.13
N ILE A 89 12.55 -8.79 -5.31
CA ILE A 89 11.12 -8.48 -5.33
C ILE A 89 10.71 -8.07 -6.74
N ASN A 90 9.81 -8.83 -7.34
CA ASN A 90 9.15 -8.48 -8.60
C ASN A 90 7.98 -7.53 -8.34
N GLU A 91 7.77 -6.54 -9.22
CA GLU A 91 6.72 -5.54 -9.11
C GLU A 91 5.84 -5.53 -10.37
N ARG A 92 4.53 -5.54 -10.19
CA ARG A 92 3.53 -5.24 -11.22
C ARG A 92 2.73 -4.01 -10.79
N ASP A 93 2.86 -2.90 -11.52
CA ASP A 93 2.21 -1.62 -11.20
C ASP A 93 1.24 -1.22 -12.31
N GLY A 94 -0.01 -0.93 -11.93
CA GLY A 94 -1.06 -0.46 -12.81
C GLY A 94 -1.74 0.77 -12.23
N MET A 95 -2.00 1.78 -13.07
CA MET A 95 -2.64 3.02 -12.64
C MET A 95 -3.70 3.48 -13.64
N THR A 96 -4.83 3.94 -13.10
CA THR A 96 -5.94 4.53 -13.85
C THR A 96 -6.24 5.92 -13.30
N LEU A 97 -6.22 6.94 -14.16
CA LEU A 97 -6.44 8.35 -13.81
C LEU A 97 -7.68 8.89 -14.54
N ASN A 98 -8.72 9.24 -13.79
CA ASN A 98 -10.01 9.59 -14.38
C ASN A 98 -10.52 11.01 -14.02
N ALA A 99 -9.96 11.73 -13.02
CA ALA A 99 -10.48 13.04 -12.57
C ALA A 99 -9.46 14.20 -12.65
N PHE A 100 -9.86 15.36 -13.21
CA PHE A 100 -9.01 16.57 -13.38
C PHE A 100 -8.75 17.35 -12.07
N ASN A 101 -9.69 17.35 -11.11
CA ASN A 101 -9.64 18.21 -9.92
C ASN A 101 -8.91 17.58 -8.71
N SER A 102 -8.60 16.28 -8.76
CA SER A 102 -7.88 15.54 -7.71
C SER A 102 -6.49 15.05 -8.15
N LYS A 103 -6.03 15.42 -9.36
CA LYS A 103 -4.74 14.96 -9.92
C LYS A 103 -3.57 15.27 -9.01
N SER A 104 -3.45 16.51 -8.52
CA SER A 104 -2.26 16.93 -7.75
C SER A 104 -2.09 16.13 -6.46
N ILE A 105 -3.17 15.91 -5.72
CA ILE A 105 -3.14 15.16 -4.46
C ILE A 105 -2.93 13.67 -4.71
N PHE A 106 -3.56 13.12 -5.74
CA PHE A 106 -3.32 11.74 -6.15
C PHE A 106 -1.87 11.53 -6.62
N TYR A 107 -1.26 12.50 -7.32
CA TYR A 107 0.15 12.48 -7.69
C TYR A 107 1.09 12.57 -6.48
N GLU A 108 0.73 13.38 -5.47
CA GLU A 108 1.48 13.44 -4.22
C GLU A 108 1.40 12.10 -3.47
N ALA A 109 0.20 11.53 -3.34
CA ALA A 109 0.01 10.23 -2.73
C ALA A 109 0.74 9.11 -3.50
N ASN A 110 0.74 9.17 -4.84
CA ASN A 110 1.53 8.27 -5.68
C ASN A 110 3.02 8.38 -5.41
N ARG A 111 3.57 9.60 -5.27
CA ARG A 111 4.99 9.80 -4.94
C ARG A 111 5.32 9.21 -3.58
N LYS A 112 4.46 9.44 -2.57
CA LYS A 112 4.60 8.85 -1.23
C LYS A 112 4.54 7.32 -1.27
N LEU A 113 3.61 6.75 -2.03
CA LEU A 113 3.48 5.31 -2.21
C LEU A 113 4.68 4.69 -2.94
N THR A 114 5.21 5.35 -3.98
CA THR A 114 6.42 4.90 -4.67
C THR A 114 7.62 4.90 -3.73
N GLN A 115 7.78 5.93 -2.89
CA GLN A 115 8.84 5.94 -1.88
C GLN A 115 8.66 4.83 -0.84
N PHE A 116 7.43 4.60 -0.38
CA PHE A 116 7.10 3.49 0.52
C PHE A 116 7.52 2.14 -0.09
N ILE A 117 7.17 1.88 -1.35
CA ILE A 117 7.52 0.63 -2.06
C ILE A 117 9.04 0.48 -2.17
N GLN A 118 9.76 1.56 -2.50
CA GLN A 118 11.21 1.54 -2.61
C GLN A 118 11.87 1.21 -1.27
N ASN A 119 11.46 1.88 -0.19
CA ASN A 119 11.99 1.60 1.15
C ASN A 119 11.65 0.18 1.62
N LEU A 120 10.46 -0.32 1.28
CA LEU A 120 10.05 -1.69 1.60
C LEU A 120 10.95 -2.72 0.93
N LYS A 121 11.30 -2.49 -0.36
CA LYS A 121 12.21 -3.37 -1.09
C LYS A 121 13.61 -3.39 -0.49
N GLU A 122 14.12 -2.23 -0.08
CA GLU A 122 15.46 -2.11 0.52
C GLU A 122 15.59 -2.82 1.87
N ILE A 123 14.49 -2.94 2.64
CA ILE A 123 14.50 -3.62 3.95
C ILE A 123 14.43 -5.15 3.82
N ILE A 124 13.80 -5.65 2.76
CA ILE A 124 13.52 -7.09 2.55
C ILE A 124 14.61 -7.77 1.71
N GLN A 125 15.42 -7.01 0.96
CA GLN A 125 16.61 -7.53 0.25
C GLN A 125 17.75 -7.90 1.20
#